data_AF-A0A3A0A0S4-F1
#
_entry.id   AF-A0A3A0A0S4-F1
#
_cell.length_a   1.000
_cell.length_b   1.000
_cell.length_c   1.000
_cell.angle_alpha   90.00
_cell.angle_beta   90.00
_cell.angle_gamma   90.00
#
_symmetry.space_group_name_H-M   'P 1'
#
loop_
_entity.id
_entity.type
_entity.pdbx_description
1 polymer ?
#
loop_
_entity_poly.entity_id
_entity_poly.type
_entity_poly.pdbx_seq_one_letter_code
_entity_poly.pdbx_strand_id
1 'polypeptide(L)'
;MHILPQLRELERRYHDVLVVIGIHSPKFPAERSTRNLADAVRRLEIQHPVVNDRSFSIWSSYAVRAWPTLMFIDPAGKVVAKHEGEFTLEMLEPFLSAALDEYRAAGTLQPSKFELSAPLSIPDGPLAYPSAVFADEATDRLYIADSNHNSIVVSTLAGEVRQVYGVIEAGFGDGPPGAAKPCSSPILATTLFARSTCAVVQRRP
;
A
#
# COMPACT_ATOMS: atom_id res chain seq x y z
N MET A 1 -2.20 -7.04 -6.65
CA MET A 1 -2.26 -7.54 -5.25
C MET A 1 -3.37 -6.78 -4.57
N HIS A 2 -4.53 -7.42 -4.36
CA HIS A 2 -5.76 -6.74 -3.96
C HIS A 2 -5.85 -6.52 -2.43
N ILE A 3 -4.99 -7.21 -1.69
CA ILE A 3 -4.94 -7.21 -0.23
C ILE A 3 -4.42 -5.91 0.41
N LEU A 4 -3.55 -5.15 -0.25
CA LEU A 4 -2.88 -4.00 0.39
C LEU A 4 -3.83 -2.85 0.72
N PRO A 5 -4.76 -2.44 -0.18
CA PRO A 5 -5.78 -1.46 0.20
C PRO A 5 -6.65 -1.93 1.37
N GLN A 6 -6.98 -3.22 1.43
CA GLN A 6 -7.79 -3.81 2.51
C GLN A 6 -7.03 -3.77 3.85
N LEU A 7 -5.72 -4.08 3.84
CA LEU A 7 -4.85 -3.96 5.02
C LEU A 7 -4.72 -2.51 5.50
N ARG A 8 -4.54 -1.54 4.59
CA ARG A 8 -4.47 -0.12 4.94
C ARG A 8 -5.76 0.35 5.62
N GLU A 9 -6.91 -0.05 5.11
CA GLU A 9 -8.19 0.30 5.72
C GLU A 9 -8.41 -0.41 7.07
N LEU A 10 -8.01 -1.68 7.19
CA LEU A 10 -8.02 -2.42 8.45
C LEU A 10 -7.15 -1.72 9.52
N GLU A 11 -5.91 -1.37 9.17
CA GLU A 11 -4.99 -0.64 10.04
C GLU A 11 -5.58 0.70 10.46
N ARG A 12 -6.11 1.48 9.51
CA ARG A 12 -6.72 2.78 9.80
C ARG A 12 -7.91 2.65 10.76
N ARG A 13 -8.79 1.68 10.52
CA ARG A 13 -10.05 1.51 11.28
C ARG A 13 -9.84 0.97 12.69
N TYR A 14 -8.83 0.13 12.89
CA TYR A 14 -8.58 -0.56 14.17
C TYR A 14 -7.22 -0.22 14.80
N HIS A 15 -6.59 0.88 14.41
CA HIS A 15 -5.23 1.26 14.85
C HIS A 15 -5.02 1.34 16.37
N ASP A 16 -6.08 1.50 17.15
CA ASP A 16 -6.08 1.63 18.60
C ASP A 16 -6.14 0.28 19.33
N VAL A 17 -6.58 -0.77 18.64
CA VAL A 17 -6.87 -2.09 19.23
C VAL A 17 -6.29 -3.27 18.46
N LEU A 18 -5.81 -3.06 17.24
CA LEU A 18 -5.26 -4.08 16.35
C LEU A 18 -3.88 -3.67 15.86
N VAL A 19 -2.92 -4.58 15.97
CA VAL A 19 -1.59 -4.46 15.38
C VAL A 19 -1.49 -5.44 14.21
N VAL A 20 -1.12 -4.92 13.04
CA VAL A 20 -0.81 -5.73 11.86
C VAL A 20 0.70 -5.94 11.81
N ILE A 21 1.13 -7.16 11.52
CA ILE A 21 2.55 -7.50 11.27
C ILE A 21 2.61 -8.29 9.97
N GLY A 22 3.35 -7.77 8.99
CA GLY A 22 3.56 -8.43 7.71
C GLY A 22 4.67 -9.47 7.83
N ILE A 23 4.37 -10.74 7.56
CA ILE A 23 5.39 -11.79 7.48
C ILE A 23 5.71 -12.03 6.01
N HIS A 24 6.85 -11.51 5.55
CA HIS A 24 7.33 -11.75 4.19
C HIS A 24 8.08 -13.07 4.11
N SER A 25 7.40 -14.12 3.67
CA SER A 25 8.01 -15.41 3.33
C SER A 25 8.21 -15.47 1.80
N PRO A 26 9.46 -15.43 1.30
CA PRO A 26 9.76 -15.18 -0.11
C PRO A 26 9.45 -16.38 -1.00
N LYS A 27 8.62 -16.19 -2.03
CA LYS A 27 8.30 -17.22 -3.01
C LYS A 27 9.46 -17.48 -3.96
N PHE A 28 10.21 -16.44 -4.32
CA PHE A 28 11.34 -16.52 -5.25
C PHE A 28 12.68 -16.20 -4.56
N PRO A 29 13.82 -16.78 -5.01
CA PRO A 29 15.13 -16.49 -4.43
C PRO A 29 15.49 -14.99 -4.40
N ALA A 30 15.09 -14.24 -5.44
CA ALA A 30 15.31 -12.79 -5.53
C ALA A 30 14.57 -11.98 -4.43
N GLU A 31 13.50 -12.53 -3.86
CA GLU A 31 12.71 -11.91 -2.80
C GLU A 31 13.31 -12.11 -1.40
N ARG A 32 14.37 -12.93 -1.27
CA ARG A 32 15.08 -13.14 0.00
C ARG A 32 15.92 -11.93 0.41
N SER A 33 16.33 -11.10 -0.55
CA SER A 33 17.13 -9.90 -0.27
C SER A 33 16.36 -8.92 0.62
N THR A 34 16.90 -8.58 1.79
CA THR A 34 16.30 -7.54 2.65
C THR A 34 16.29 -6.18 2.00
N ARG A 35 17.25 -5.88 1.14
CA ARG A 35 17.22 -4.64 0.36
C ARG A 35 16.01 -4.59 -0.56
N ASN A 36 15.77 -5.67 -1.31
CA ASN A 36 14.62 -5.75 -2.23
C ASN A 36 13.29 -5.70 -1.46
N LEU A 37 13.23 -6.35 -0.29
CA LEU A 37 12.05 -6.26 0.57
C LEU A 37 11.85 -4.82 1.09
N ALA A 38 12.91 -4.16 1.59
CA ALA A 38 12.82 -2.79 2.06
C ALA A 38 12.36 -1.84 0.96
N ASP A 39 12.86 -2.01 -0.27
CA ASP A 39 12.42 -1.23 -1.42
C ASP A 39 10.97 -1.53 -1.81
N ALA A 40 10.52 -2.79 -1.70
CA ALA A 40 9.12 -3.13 -1.92
C ALA A 40 8.21 -2.52 -0.84
N VAL A 41 8.62 -2.55 0.44
CA VAL A 41 7.90 -1.93 1.57
C VAL A 41 7.72 -0.43 1.33
N ARG A 42 8.79 0.28 0.93
CA ARG A 42 8.71 1.69 0.55
C ARG A 42 7.78 1.92 -0.62
N ARG A 43 8.00 1.21 -1.74
CA ARG A 43 7.23 1.37 -2.98
C ARG A 43 5.73 1.08 -2.80
N LEU A 44 5.40 0.17 -1.91
CA LEU A 44 4.01 -0.21 -1.61
C LEU A 44 3.45 0.56 -0.40
N GLU A 45 4.21 1.53 0.13
CA GLU A 45 3.85 2.40 1.26
C GLU A 45 3.32 1.60 2.46
N ILE A 46 3.92 0.45 2.74
CA ILE A 46 3.53 -0.42 3.85
C ILE A 46 3.98 0.24 5.17
N GLN A 47 3.02 0.53 6.04
CA GLN A 47 3.24 1.24 7.31
C GLN A 47 3.46 0.30 8.50
N HIS A 48 2.86 -0.89 8.45
CA HIS A 48 3.02 -1.89 9.48
C HIS A 48 4.43 -2.53 9.46
N PRO A 49 4.91 -3.06 10.60
CA PRO A 49 6.18 -3.78 10.67
C PRO A 49 6.18 -4.99 9.76
N VAL A 50 7.29 -5.19 9.05
CA VAL A 50 7.48 -6.34 8.17
C VAL A 50 8.66 -7.18 8.62
N VAL A 51 8.40 -8.44 8.92
CA VAL A 51 9.43 -9.45 9.21
C VAL A 51 9.86 -10.12 7.92
N ASN A 52 11.17 -10.24 7.70
CA ASN A 52 11.70 -10.99 6.57
C ASN A 52 11.97 -12.45 6.97
N ASP A 53 11.00 -13.33 6.72
CA ASP A 53 11.06 -14.76 7.03
C ASP A 53 11.76 -15.55 5.91
N ARG A 54 13.04 -15.22 5.66
CA ARG A 54 13.82 -15.79 4.54
C ARG A 54 13.93 -17.31 4.55
N SER A 55 13.91 -17.88 5.75
CA SER A 55 14.13 -19.31 6.01
C SER A 55 12.82 -20.06 6.22
N PHE A 56 11.65 -19.43 6.03
CA PHE A 56 10.34 -20.03 6.27
C PHE A 56 10.15 -20.52 7.72
N SER A 57 10.86 -19.94 8.68
CA SER A 57 10.79 -20.39 10.08
C SER A 57 9.43 -20.09 10.69
N ILE A 58 8.90 -18.87 10.46
CA ILE A 58 7.56 -18.48 10.93
C ILE A 58 6.49 -19.19 10.09
N TRP A 59 6.66 -19.23 8.78
CA TRP A 59 5.77 -19.94 7.87
C TRP A 59 5.54 -21.39 8.29
N SER A 60 6.63 -22.11 8.60
CA SER A 60 6.57 -23.50 9.05
C SER A 60 6.01 -23.62 10.48
N SER A 61 6.38 -22.74 11.41
CA SER A 61 5.90 -22.82 12.80
C SER A 61 4.39 -22.59 12.91
N TYR A 62 3.82 -21.76 12.03
CA TYR A 62 2.37 -21.51 11.94
C TYR A 62 1.65 -22.44 10.96
N ALA A 63 2.33 -23.45 10.40
CA ALA A 63 1.77 -24.40 9.45
C ALA A 63 1.01 -23.72 8.29
N VAL A 64 1.59 -22.65 7.74
CA VAL A 64 1.03 -21.90 6.62
C VAL A 64 1.17 -22.71 5.32
N ARG A 65 0.15 -22.67 4.46
CA ARG A 65 0.09 -23.49 3.23
C ARG A 65 -0.19 -22.69 1.96
N ALA A 66 -0.64 -21.44 2.08
CA ALA A 66 -1.02 -20.61 0.95
C ALA A 66 -0.64 -19.14 1.18
N TRP A 67 -0.30 -18.45 0.11
CA TRP A 67 -0.23 -16.99 0.10
C TRP A 67 -1.55 -16.42 -0.47
N PRO A 68 -2.09 -15.32 0.09
CA PRO A 68 -1.81 -14.80 1.44
C PRO A 68 -2.48 -15.68 2.52
N THR A 69 -2.01 -15.57 3.76
CA THR A 69 -2.64 -16.19 4.93
C THR A 69 -2.65 -15.17 6.08
N LEU A 70 -3.79 -15.01 6.75
CA LEU A 70 -3.94 -14.19 7.95
C LEU A 70 -4.04 -15.08 9.19
N MET A 71 -3.21 -14.82 10.20
CA MET A 71 -3.34 -15.38 11.54
C MET A 71 -3.91 -14.31 12.48
N PHE A 72 -4.95 -14.65 13.23
CA PHE A 72 -5.50 -13.80 14.29
C PHE A 72 -5.00 -14.31 15.64
N ILE A 73 -4.34 -13.43 16.38
CA ILE A 73 -3.73 -13.71 17.69
C ILE A 73 -4.44 -12.85 18.73
N ASP A 74 -4.90 -13.47 19.81
CA ASP A 74 -5.59 -12.78 20.90
C ASP A 74 -4.62 -12.05 21.86
N PRO A 75 -5.13 -11.23 22.80
CA PRO A 75 -4.27 -10.54 23.79
C PRO A 75 -3.46 -11.47 24.70
N ALA A 76 -3.83 -12.75 24.81
CA ALA A 76 -3.06 -13.75 25.57
C ALA A 76 -1.97 -14.44 24.72
N GLY A 77 -1.83 -14.06 23.44
CA GLY A 77 -0.84 -14.61 22.52
C GLY A 77 -1.28 -15.92 21.86
N LYS A 78 -2.57 -16.29 21.93
CA LYS A 78 -3.10 -17.52 21.35
C LYS A 78 -3.64 -17.25 19.94
N VAL A 79 -3.39 -18.18 19.02
CA VAL A 79 -4.03 -18.18 17.70
C VAL A 79 -5.49 -18.55 17.84
N VAL A 80 -6.39 -17.64 17.45
CA VAL A 80 -7.85 -17.80 17.58
C VAL A 80 -8.56 -17.99 16.24
N ALA A 81 -7.97 -17.53 15.13
CA ALA A 81 -8.50 -17.77 13.81
C ALA A 81 -7.41 -17.76 12.73
N LYS A 82 -7.75 -18.35 11.58
CA LYS A 82 -6.92 -18.44 10.38
C LYS A 82 -7.76 -18.22 9.14
N HIS A 83 -7.28 -17.40 8.22
CA HIS A 83 -7.87 -17.21 6.88
C HIS A 83 -6.80 -17.44 5.80
N GLU A 84 -7.11 -18.25 4.80
CA GLU A 84 -6.23 -18.49 3.65
C GLU A 84 -6.86 -17.90 2.38
N GLY A 85 -6.05 -17.20 1.58
CA GLY A 85 -6.50 -16.52 0.37
C GLY A 85 -6.79 -15.03 0.58
N GLU A 86 -7.16 -14.37 -0.51
CA GLU A 86 -7.53 -12.95 -0.51
C GLU A 86 -8.71 -12.68 0.44
N PHE A 87 -8.77 -11.47 0.98
CA PHE A 87 -9.84 -11.05 1.88
C PHE A 87 -10.33 -9.65 1.54
N THR A 88 -11.51 -9.30 2.05
CA THR A 88 -12.01 -7.93 2.12
C THR A 88 -12.37 -7.62 3.57
N LEU A 89 -12.32 -6.35 3.94
CA LEU A 89 -12.59 -5.94 5.31
C LEU A 89 -13.99 -6.34 5.77
N GLU A 90 -14.97 -6.26 4.88
CA GLU A 90 -16.37 -6.62 5.16
C GLU A 90 -16.50 -8.10 5.54
N MET A 91 -15.66 -8.97 4.98
CA MET A 91 -15.64 -10.39 5.36
C MET A 91 -15.07 -10.61 6.77
N LEU A 92 -14.13 -9.78 7.21
CA LEU A 92 -13.49 -9.91 8.53
C LEU A 92 -14.26 -9.17 9.63
N GLU A 93 -15.04 -8.16 9.28
CA GLU A 93 -15.68 -7.25 10.21
C GLU A 93 -16.57 -7.94 11.27
N PRO A 94 -17.43 -8.93 10.94
CA PRO A 94 -18.23 -9.61 11.95
C PRO A 94 -17.37 -10.35 12.98
N PHE A 95 -16.30 -11.01 12.51
CA PHE A 95 -15.36 -11.72 13.38
C PHE A 95 -14.59 -10.74 14.28
N LEU A 96 -14.06 -9.66 13.71
CA LEU A 96 -13.31 -8.65 14.45
C LEU A 96 -14.19 -7.96 15.49
N SER A 97 -15.43 -7.60 15.14
CA SER A 97 -16.35 -6.95 16.07
C SER A 97 -16.65 -7.86 17.27
N ALA A 98 -17.01 -9.13 17.01
CA ALA A 98 -17.31 -10.08 18.07
C ALA A 98 -16.11 -10.31 19.00
N ALA A 99 -14.91 -10.52 18.43
CA ALA A 99 -13.69 -10.73 19.19
C ALA A 99 -13.33 -9.49 20.04
N LEU A 100 -13.42 -8.29 19.48
CA LEU A 100 -13.13 -7.06 20.20
C LEU A 100 -14.11 -6.83 21.35
N ASP A 101 -15.40 -7.10 21.17
CA ASP A 101 -16.41 -6.96 22.22
C ASP A 101 -16.15 -7.96 23.36
N GLU A 102 -15.79 -9.20 23.03
CA GLU A 102 -15.39 -10.21 24.02
C GLU A 102 -14.17 -9.77 24.83
N TYR A 103 -13.08 -9.35 24.17
CA TYR A 103 -11.85 -8.95 24.86
C TYR A 103 -11.97 -7.62 25.62
N ARG A 104 -12.86 -6.72 25.20
CA ARG A 104 -13.23 -5.52 25.98
C ARG A 104 -13.98 -5.92 27.24
N ALA A 105 -14.99 -6.80 27.14
CA ALA A 105 -15.76 -7.24 28.29
C ALA A 105 -14.89 -8.02 29.30
N ALA A 106 -13.92 -8.78 28.81
CA ALA A 106 -12.94 -9.49 29.64
C ALA A 106 -11.85 -8.58 30.25
N GLY A 107 -11.74 -7.32 29.80
CA GLY A 107 -10.70 -6.39 30.24
C GLY A 107 -9.28 -6.78 29.80
N THR A 108 -9.15 -7.69 28.83
CA THR A 108 -7.85 -8.19 28.33
C THR A 108 -7.33 -7.36 27.16
N LEU A 109 -8.20 -6.61 26.49
CA LEU A 109 -7.79 -5.68 25.45
C LEU A 109 -7.04 -4.51 26.10
N GLN A 110 -5.80 -4.29 25.67
CA GLN A 110 -5.00 -3.14 26.09
C GLN A 110 -4.89 -2.16 24.92
N PRO A 111 -5.76 -1.14 24.84
CA PRO A 111 -5.63 -0.10 23.85
C PRO A 111 -4.36 0.68 24.17
N SER A 112 -3.32 0.41 23.40
CA SER A 112 -2.07 1.13 23.48
C SER A 112 -1.62 1.39 22.06
N LYS A 113 -1.14 2.61 21.80
CA LYS A 113 -0.39 2.87 20.57
C LYS A 113 0.86 2.02 20.67
N PHE A 114 0.85 0.87 20.01
CA PHE A 114 2.06 0.13 19.80
C PHE A 114 3.02 1.09 19.09
N GLU A 115 4.13 1.45 19.73
CA GLU A 115 5.14 2.31 19.11
C GLU A 115 5.83 1.50 18.00
N LEU A 116 5.23 1.53 16.82
CA LEU A 116 5.85 1.00 15.62
C LEU A 116 7.10 1.83 15.34
N SER A 117 8.18 1.17 14.94
CA SER A 117 9.34 1.88 14.39
C SER A 117 8.87 2.76 13.23
N ALA A 118 9.45 3.95 13.10
CA ALA A 118 9.08 4.87 12.03
C ALA A 118 9.10 4.14 10.67
N PRO A 119 8.11 4.39 9.81
CA PRO A 119 8.09 3.82 8.46
C PRO A 119 9.40 4.08 7.74
N LEU A 120 9.79 3.17 6.84
CA LEU A 120 10.98 3.37 6.03
C LEU A 120 10.83 4.67 5.21
N SER A 121 11.80 5.56 5.33
CA SER A 121 11.83 6.80 4.54
C SER A 121 11.86 6.48 3.06
N ILE A 122 11.11 7.28 2.29
CA ILE A 122 11.14 7.30 0.83
C ILE A 122 12.49 7.93 0.41
N PRO A 123 13.13 7.47 -0.67
CA PRO A 123 14.38 8.09 -1.13
C PRO A 123 14.20 9.58 -1.38
N ASP A 124 15.13 10.39 -0.88
CA ASP A 124 15.18 11.82 -1.18
C ASP A 124 15.59 11.99 -2.66
N GLY A 125 14.70 12.57 -3.47
CA GLY A 125 14.94 12.75 -4.90
C GLY A 125 13.77 13.43 -5.61
N PRO A 126 13.97 13.87 -6.86
CA PRO A 126 12.91 14.52 -7.65
C PRO A 126 11.80 13.55 -8.05
N LEU A 127 12.06 12.25 -8.02
CA LEU A 127 11.10 11.18 -8.29
C LEU A 127 11.27 10.07 -7.25
N ALA A 128 10.16 9.45 -6.86
CA ALA A 128 10.10 8.32 -5.96
C ALA A 128 9.30 7.17 -6.60
N TYR A 129 10.01 6.11 -6.97
CA TYR A 129 9.44 4.90 -7.58
C TYR A 129 8.49 5.19 -8.77
N PRO A 130 8.96 5.86 -9.84
CA PRO A 130 8.13 6.13 -11.01
C PRO A 130 7.68 4.82 -11.65
N SER A 131 6.39 4.70 -11.96
CA SER A 131 5.79 3.47 -12.48
C SER A 131 5.55 3.49 -13.99
N ALA A 132 5.43 4.68 -14.58
CA ALA A 132 5.20 4.84 -16.00
C ALA A 132 5.79 6.16 -16.51
N VAL A 133 6.14 6.16 -17.80
CA VAL A 133 6.59 7.34 -18.53
C VAL A 133 5.92 7.37 -19.91
N PHE A 134 5.49 8.54 -20.35
CA PHE A 134 4.93 8.77 -21.68
C PHE A 134 5.58 10.01 -22.30
N ALA A 135 6.12 9.85 -23.50
CA ALA A 135 6.75 10.93 -24.26
C ALA A 135 5.85 11.37 -25.41
N ASP A 136 5.60 12.67 -25.51
CA ASP A 136 4.96 13.35 -26.62
C ASP A 136 5.97 14.29 -27.29
N GLU A 137 6.61 13.79 -28.34
CA GLU A 137 7.63 14.53 -29.08
C GLU A 137 7.07 15.75 -29.82
N ALA A 138 5.81 15.69 -30.26
CA ALA A 138 5.20 16.78 -31.04
C ALA A 138 5.01 18.05 -30.19
N THR A 139 4.87 17.90 -28.87
CA THR A 139 4.69 19.02 -27.94
C THR A 139 5.87 19.23 -26.98
N ASP A 140 6.95 18.47 -27.15
CA ASP A 140 8.12 18.43 -26.26
C ASP A 140 7.68 18.24 -24.79
N ARG A 141 6.97 17.14 -24.53
CA ARG A 141 6.46 16.80 -23.19
C ARG A 141 6.78 15.36 -22.79
N LEU A 142 7.23 15.21 -21.56
CA LEU A 142 7.43 13.94 -20.88
C LEU A 142 6.54 13.91 -19.64
N TYR A 143 5.64 12.93 -19.59
CA TYR A 143 4.75 12.68 -18.45
C TYR A 143 5.31 11.50 -17.66
N ILE A 144 5.57 11.70 -16.36
CA ILE A 144 6.12 10.70 -15.45
C ILE A 144 5.10 10.46 -14.34
N ALA A 145 4.64 9.22 -14.20
CA ALA A 145 3.81 8.82 -13.08
C ALA A 145 4.69 8.51 -11.86
N ASP A 146 4.81 9.49 -10.97
CA ASP A 146 5.67 9.46 -9.80
C ASP A 146 4.91 8.90 -8.59
N SER A 147 4.90 7.57 -8.49
CA SER A 147 3.91 6.85 -7.68
C SER A 147 4.06 7.06 -6.18
N ASN A 148 5.27 7.11 -5.62
CA ASN A 148 5.45 7.30 -4.18
C ASN A 148 5.37 8.78 -3.75
N HIS A 149 5.40 9.72 -4.69
CA HIS A 149 5.02 11.11 -4.41
C HIS A 149 3.53 11.37 -4.69
N ASN A 150 2.78 10.34 -5.10
CA ASN A 150 1.39 10.46 -5.50
C ASN A 150 1.19 11.65 -6.47
N SER A 151 2.04 11.73 -7.51
CA SER A 151 2.02 12.83 -8.46
C SER A 151 2.31 12.41 -9.91
N ILE A 152 1.96 13.29 -10.85
CA ILE A 152 2.34 13.24 -12.26
C ILE A 152 3.23 14.44 -12.54
N VAL A 153 4.47 14.17 -12.93
CA VAL A 153 5.44 15.19 -13.32
C VAL A 153 5.41 15.37 -14.83
N VAL A 154 5.21 16.60 -15.28
CA VAL A 154 5.29 16.98 -16.69
C VAL A 154 6.55 17.81 -16.90
N SER A 155 7.46 17.32 -17.73
CA SER A 155 8.72 17.96 -18.08
C SER A 155 8.90 18.07 -19.60
N THR A 156 9.94 18.77 -20.05
CA THR A 156 10.43 18.70 -21.44
C THR A 156 11.16 17.39 -21.69
N LEU A 157 11.44 17.03 -22.94
CA LEU A 157 12.28 15.86 -23.24
C LEU A 157 13.73 16.05 -22.75
N ALA A 158 14.17 17.30 -22.55
CA ALA A 158 15.44 17.63 -21.92
C ALA A 158 15.43 17.55 -20.38
N GLY A 159 14.27 17.29 -19.76
CA GLY A 159 14.12 17.12 -18.31
C GLY A 159 13.78 18.39 -17.53
N GLU A 160 13.45 19.50 -18.20
CA GLU A 160 12.99 20.72 -17.52
C GLU A 160 11.54 20.56 -17.04
N VAL A 161 11.32 20.59 -15.72
CA VAL A 161 9.98 20.43 -15.15
C VAL A 161 9.11 21.64 -15.49
N ARG A 162 7.99 21.38 -16.16
CA ARG A 162 6.98 22.39 -16.51
C ARG A 162 5.87 22.46 -15.47
N GLN A 163 5.41 21.30 -15.00
CA GLN A 163 4.25 21.20 -14.12
C GLN A 163 4.27 19.91 -13.32
N VAL A 164 3.70 19.93 -12.12
CA VAL A 164 3.46 18.75 -11.28
C VAL A 164 1.99 18.74 -10.87
N TYR A 165 1.33 17.58 -10.99
CA TYR A 165 -0.05 17.36 -10.59
C TYR A 165 -0.10 16.29 -9.48
N GLY A 166 -0.65 16.58 -8.31
CA GLY A 166 -0.68 15.63 -7.18
C GLY A 166 -0.47 16.32 -5.84
N VAL A 167 -0.78 15.63 -4.75
CA VAL A 167 -0.58 16.10 -3.37
C VAL A 167 0.10 14.98 -2.56
N ILE A 168 0.91 15.36 -1.58
CA ILE A 168 1.68 14.46 -0.70
C ILE A 168 0.78 13.52 0.14
N GLU A 169 -0.53 13.80 0.23
CA GLU A 169 -1.51 12.90 0.87
C GLU A 169 -2.33 12.10 -0.16
N ALA A 170 -2.34 10.78 -0.01
CA ALA A 170 -3.18 9.88 -0.80
C ALA A 170 -4.68 10.21 -0.62
N GLY A 171 -5.42 10.33 -1.71
CA GLY A 171 -6.88 10.48 -1.65
C GLY A 171 -7.52 10.61 -3.03
N PHE A 172 -8.85 10.77 -3.05
CA PHE A 172 -9.60 11.11 -4.25
C PHE A 172 -9.99 12.60 -4.22
N GLY A 173 -9.89 13.29 -5.36
CA GLY A 173 -10.28 14.70 -5.50
C GLY A 173 -9.91 15.28 -6.87
N ASP A 174 -10.90 15.82 -7.58
CA ASP A 174 -10.68 16.67 -8.74
C ASP A 174 -10.34 18.09 -8.27
N GLY A 175 -9.38 18.73 -8.92
CA GLY A 175 -9.00 20.10 -8.60
C GLY A 175 -8.12 20.76 -9.67
N PRO A 176 -7.91 22.08 -9.60
CA PRO A 176 -6.93 22.77 -10.43
C PRO A 176 -5.52 22.19 -10.23
N PRO A 177 -4.53 22.52 -11.10
CA PRO A 177 -3.13 22.18 -10.87
C PRO A 177 -2.71 22.42 -9.41
N GLY A 178 -2.30 21.36 -8.72
CA GLY A 178 -1.98 21.38 -7.27
C GLY A 178 -3.07 20.83 -6.32
N ALA A 179 -4.26 20.51 -6.82
CA ALA A 179 -5.37 19.97 -6.02
C ALA A 179 -5.95 18.64 -6.55
N ALA A 180 -5.54 18.18 -7.73
CA ALA A 180 -5.94 16.89 -8.29
C ALA A 180 -5.18 15.74 -7.63
N LYS A 181 -5.87 14.66 -7.23
CA LYS A 181 -5.28 13.51 -6.54
C LYS A 181 -5.21 12.26 -7.45
N PRO A 182 -4.04 11.63 -7.63
CA PRO A 182 -3.90 10.44 -8.48
C PRO A 182 -4.15 9.11 -7.75
N CYS A 183 -4.58 8.09 -8.51
CA CYS A 183 -4.92 6.74 -8.04
C CYS A 183 -3.72 5.79 -7.91
N SER A 184 -3.76 4.90 -6.91
CA SER A 184 -2.67 3.96 -6.55
C SER A 184 -2.72 2.57 -7.23
N SER A 185 -3.11 2.46 -8.51
CA SER A 185 -3.18 1.16 -9.23
C SER A 185 -2.21 1.09 -10.42
N PRO A 186 -1.58 -0.06 -10.71
CA PRO A 186 -0.58 -0.18 -11.78
C PRO A 186 -1.22 -0.13 -13.18
N ILE A 187 -0.65 0.69 -14.07
CA ILE A 187 -1.13 0.92 -15.44
C ILE A 187 -0.39 -0.02 -16.42
N LEU A 188 -1.16 -0.83 -17.16
CA LEU A 188 -0.70 -1.47 -18.40
C LEU A 188 -1.04 -0.54 -19.57
N ALA A 189 -0.02 -0.07 -20.29
CA ALA A 189 -0.17 0.87 -21.39
C ALA A 189 -0.53 0.15 -22.70
N THR A 190 -1.63 0.54 -23.35
CA THR A 190 -1.68 0.76 -24.80
C THR A 190 -2.91 1.62 -25.09
N THR A 191 -2.71 2.81 -25.68
CA THR A 191 -3.75 3.81 -25.99
C THR A 191 -4.20 4.63 -24.79
N LEU A 192 -4.18 5.95 -24.93
CA LEU A 192 -4.61 6.92 -23.90
C LEU A 192 -6.14 6.89 -23.72
N PHE A 193 -6.68 5.74 -23.30
CA PHE A 193 -7.82 5.68 -22.42
C PHE A 193 -7.26 5.49 -21.03
N ALA A 194 -7.23 6.56 -20.24
CA ALA A 194 -7.30 6.39 -18.80
C ALA A 194 -8.62 5.68 -18.51
N ARG A 195 -8.62 4.34 -18.45
CA ARG A 195 -9.62 3.60 -17.68
C ARG A 195 -9.28 3.74 -16.19
N SER A 196 -9.30 4.99 -15.73
CA SER A 196 -9.94 5.33 -14.48
C SER A 196 -11.18 6.10 -14.89
N THR A 197 -12.35 5.59 -14.55
CA THR A 197 -13.53 6.42 -14.40
C THR A 197 -13.10 7.68 -13.62
N CYS A 198 -13.30 8.84 -14.26
CA CYS A 198 -12.91 10.18 -13.83
C CYS A 198 -11.46 10.62 -14.14
N ALA A 199 -11.25 11.09 -15.37
CA ALA A 199 -10.77 12.45 -15.66
C ALA A 199 -10.99 12.74 -17.16
N VAL A 200 -12.11 13.38 -17.49
CA VAL A 200 -12.36 13.92 -18.84
C VAL A 200 -11.85 15.35 -18.85
N VAL A 201 -10.69 15.59 -19.48
CA VAL A 201 -10.27 16.96 -19.85
C VAL A 201 -11.04 17.35 -21.11
N GLN A 202 -12.23 17.92 -20.94
CA GLN A 202 -12.98 18.50 -22.04
C GLN A 202 -12.45 19.92 -22.28
N ARG A 203 -11.69 20.14 -23.37
CA ARG A 203 -11.46 21.49 -23.89
C ARG A 203 -12.79 22.02 -24.42
N ARG A 204 -13.25 23.17 -23.94
CA ARG A 204 -14.21 23.99 -24.70
C ARG A 204 -13.45 25.04 -25.50
N PRO A 205 -13.93 25.40 -26.70
CA PRO A 205 -13.45 26.56 -27.46
C PRO A 205 -13.72 27.88 -26.73
#